data_AF-A0A2U1DP38-F1
#
_entry.id   AF-A0A2U1DP38-F1
#
_cell.length_a   1.000
_cell.length_b   1.000
_cell.length_c   1.000
_cell.angle_alpha   90.00
_cell.angle_beta   90.00
_cell.angle_gamma   90.00
#
_symmetry.space_group_name_H-M   'P 1'
#
loop_
_entity.id
_entity.type
_entity.pdbx_description
1 polymer ?
#
loop_
_entity_poly.entity_id
_entity_poly.type
_entity_poly.pdbx_seq_one_letter_code
_entity_poly.pdbx_strand_id
1 'polypeptide(L)'
;MTPERFCTEVPQRMRRLLDAMYPVAQEQDLTTSFALMVAMPLLMIPLERTATYRGEPTNAISEVDTAQPFVRALRQLKRGLFWETFLREPDLLRRWRFTEITRRIDHPSQWSDSLDRHPMRPGARNDIRAQTVENVLMTLRHALAHGNVVYLNEEGDEAPGRRVTHMAFVADGRGTDAYRVIIVEEAAFVEFLKVWADWLAGYNIDSSLRHAA
;
A
#
# COMPACT_ATOMS: atom_id res chain seq x y z
N MET A 1 -22.99 -9.98 10.13
CA MET A 1 -23.48 -9.78 8.74
C MET A 1 -22.34 -10.02 7.76
N THR A 2 -22.53 -10.90 6.78
CA THR A 2 -21.57 -11.18 5.70
C THR A 2 -21.49 -9.99 4.73
N PRO A 3 -20.30 -9.60 4.23
CA PRO A 3 -20.22 -8.56 3.22
C PRO A 3 -20.88 -8.98 1.90
N GLU A 4 -21.65 -8.09 1.27
CA GLU A 4 -22.19 -8.33 -0.09
C GLU A 4 -21.16 -7.96 -1.16
N ARG A 5 -20.43 -6.86 -0.95
CA ARG A 5 -19.36 -6.38 -1.83
C ARG A 5 -18.03 -6.34 -1.09
N PHE A 6 -17.27 -7.41 -1.18
CA PHE A 6 -16.01 -7.56 -0.46
C PHE A 6 -14.98 -6.49 -0.83
N CYS A 7 -14.94 -6.06 -2.09
CA CYS A 7 -13.97 -5.05 -2.54
C CYS A 7 -14.17 -3.65 -1.92
N THR A 8 -15.33 -3.37 -1.34
CA THR A 8 -15.64 -2.07 -0.72
C THR A 8 -15.97 -2.22 0.76
N GLU A 9 -16.80 -3.19 1.14
CA GLU A 9 -17.24 -3.37 2.52
C GLU A 9 -16.16 -3.94 3.45
N VAL A 10 -15.31 -4.86 2.98
CA VAL A 10 -14.21 -5.35 3.83
C VAL A 10 -13.22 -4.22 4.11
N PRO A 11 -12.75 -3.45 3.12
CA PRO A 11 -11.96 -2.24 3.36
C PRO A 11 -12.62 -1.23 4.31
N GLN A 12 -13.94 -1.03 4.22
CA GLN A 12 -14.66 -0.18 5.18
C GLN A 12 -14.66 -0.74 6.62
N ARG A 13 -14.83 -2.05 6.79
CA ARG A 13 -14.71 -2.70 8.11
C ARG A 13 -13.29 -2.55 8.65
N MET A 14 -12.29 -2.73 7.79
CA MET A 14 -10.87 -2.53 8.14
C MET A 14 -10.58 -1.09 8.52
N ARG A 15 -11.20 -0.10 7.85
CA ARG A 15 -11.11 1.31 8.22
C ARG A 15 -11.66 1.57 9.63
N ARG A 16 -12.80 0.99 9.99
CA ARG A 16 -13.35 1.12 11.35
C ARG A 16 -12.42 0.51 12.40
N LEU A 17 -11.83 -0.66 12.11
CA LEU A 17 -10.84 -1.28 12.98
C LEU A 17 -9.57 -0.43 13.10
N LEU A 18 -9.10 0.13 11.98
CA LEU A 18 -7.99 1.07 11.93
C LEU A 18 -8.23 2.26 12.86
N ASP A 19 -9.37 2.92 12.74
CA ASP A 19 -9.69 4.08 13.57
C ASP A 19 -9.83 3.74 15.06
N ALA A 20 -10.44 2.59 15.39
CA ALA A 20 -10.65 2.18 16.77
C ALA A 20 -9.36 1.71 17.47
N MET A 21 -8.51 0.97 16.76
CA MET A 21 -7.36 0.28 17.35
C MET A 21 -6.04 1.02 17.14
N TYR A 22 -5.97 1.99 16.23
CA TYR A 22 -4.73 2.74 15.99
C TYR A 22 -4.19 3.44 17.25
N PRO A 23 -5.00 4.16 18.07
CA PRO A 23 -4.48 4.77 19.30
C PRO A 23 -3.89 3.73 20.26
N VAL A 24 -4.56 2.58 20.41
CA VAL A 24 -4.09 1.48 21.25
C VAL A 24 -2.78 0.90 20.71
N ALA A 25 -2.67 0.74 19.39
CA ALA A 25 -1.44 0.25 18.77
C ALA A 25 -0.28 1.24 18.95
N GLN A 26 -0.55 2.55 18.92
CA GLN A 26 0.47 3.57 19.18
C GLN A 26 0.94 3.54 20.63
N GLU A 27 0.03 3.45 21.60
CA GLU A 27 0.36 3.38 23.03
C GLU A 27 1.21 2.15 23.39
N GLN A 28 1.04 1.06 22.63
CA GLN A 28 1.73 -0.22 22.86
C GLN A 28 2.95 -0.43 21.96
N ASP A 29 3.36 0.56 21.17
CA ASP A 29 4.46 0.45 20.17
C ASP A 29 4.24 -0.70 19.15
N LEU A 30 2.98 -0.93 18.77
CA LEU A 30 2.55 -1.96 17.81
C LEU A 30 2.12 -1.38 16.46
N THR A 31 2.44 -0.11 16.19
CA THR A 31 1.92 0.62 15.02
C THR A 31 2.24 -0.07 13.71
N THR A 32 3.50 -0.40 13.44
CA THR A 32 3.91 -1.12 12.22
C THR A 32 3.14 -2.44 12.05
N SER A 33 3.17 -3.31 13.06
CA SER A 33 2.54 -4.62 12.99
C SER A 33 1.02 -4.51 12.78
N PHE A 34 0.38 -3.57 13.46
CA PHE A 34 -1.05 -3.30 13.28
C PHE A 34 -1.36 -2.78 11.87
N ALA A 35 -0.56 -1.83 11.36
CA ALA A 35 -0.75 -1.28 10.04
C ALA A 35 -0.62 -2.36 8.95
N LEU A 36 0.35 -3.28 9.06
CA LEU A 36 0.51 -4.39 8.12
C LEU A 36 -0.67 -5.37 8.17
N MET A 37 -1.13 -5.71 9.37
CA MET A 37 -2.29 -6.59 9.56
C MET A 37 -3.54 -5.99 8.90
N VAL A 38 -3.77 -4.68 9.02
CA VAL A 38 -4.92 -4.00 8.40
C VAL A 38 -4.71 -3.82 6.89
N ALA A 39 -3.48 -3.53 6.45
CA ALA A 39 -3.15 -3.29 5.04
C ALA A 39 -3.42 -4.52 4.17
N MET A 40 -3.20 -5.73 4.68
CA MET A 40 -3.43 -6.97 3.93
C MET A 40 -4.85 -7.05 3.34
N PRO A 41 -5.93 -7.13 4.14
CA PRO A 41 -7.29 -7.19 3.58
C PRO A 41 -7.71 -5.91 2.85
N LEU A 42 -7.20 -4.75 3.27
CA LEU A 42 -7.58 -3.44 2.74
C LEU A 42 -6.98 -3.17 1.34
N LEU A 43 -5.78 -3.68 1.05
CA LEU A 43 -5.13 -3.58 -0.24
C LEU A 43 -5.33 -4.85 -1.10
N MET A 44 -5.10 -6.03 -0.54
CA MET A 44 -5.06 -7.28 -1.33
C MET A 44 -6.43 -7.62 -1.91
N ILE A 45 -7.51 -7.58 -1.11
CA ILE A 45 -8.84 -8.00 -1.57
C ILE A 45 -9.29 -7.24 -2.83
N PRO A 46 -9.33 -5.90 -2.85
CA PRO A 46 -9.75 -5.17 -4.04
C PRO A 46 -8.77 -5.36 -5.21
N LEU A 47 -7.47 -5.45 -4.96
CA LEU A 47 -6.47 -5.63 -6.03
C LEU A 47 -6.54 -7.01 -6.67
N GLU A 48 -6.71 -8.06 -5.87
CA GLU A 48 -6.82 -9.44 -6.35
C GLU A 48 -8.15 -9.69 -7.03
N ARG A 49 -9.28 -9.36 -6.40
CA ARG A 49 -10.60 -9.65 -6.96
C ARG A 49 -10.89 -8.89 -8.26
N THR A 50 -10.18 -7.79 -8.50
CA THR A 50 -10.25 -7.02 -9.76
C THR A 50 -9.08 -7.28 -10.70
N ALA A 51 -8.18 -8.22 -10.37
CA ALA A 51 -7.07 -8.59 -11.23
C ALA A 51 -7.59 -9.15 -12.56
N THR A 52 -6.91 -8.76 -13.65
CA THR A 52 -7.26 -9.22 -14.99
C THR A 52 -6.03 -9.72 -15.74
N TYR A 53 -6.19 -10.81 -16.50
CA TYR A 53 -5.19 -11.32 -17.42
C TYR A 53 -5.79 -11.32 -18.83
N ARG A 54 -5.12 -10.67 -19.78
CA ARG A 54 -5.62 -10.47 -21.16
C ARG A 54 -7.04 -9.85 -21.23
N GLY A 55 -7.38 -9.00 -20.27
CA GLY A 55 -8.67 -8.31 -20.19
C GLY A 55 -9.75 -9.05 -19.40
N GLU A 56 -9.54 -10.34 -19.11
CA GLU A 56 -10.49 -11.18 -18.38
C GLU A 56 -10.21 -11.19 -16.87
N PRO A 57 -11.23 -11.12 -15.99
CA PRO A 57 -11.05 -11.29 -14.54
C PRO A 57 -10.44 -12.65 -14.20
N THR A 58 -9.41 -12.69 -13.37
CA THR A 58 -8.74 -13.94 -13.00
C THR A 58 -9.14 -14.48 -11.63
N ASN A 59 -9.40 -13.59 -10.67
CA ASN A 59 -9.65 -13.96 -9.27
C ASN A 59 -11.00 -13.41 -8.78
N ALA A 60 -11.91 -13.11 -9.71
CA ALA A 60 -13.25 -12.63 -9.36
C ALA A 60 -14.06 -13.77 -8.72
N ILE A 61 -14.57 -13.53 -7.52
CA ILE A 61 -15.44 -14.48 -6.78
C ILE A 61 -16.92 -14.12 -6.97
N SER A 62 -17.23 -12.86 -7.28
CA SER A 62 -18.58 -12.35 -7.51
C SER A 62 -18.57 -11.25 -8.56
N GLU A 63 -19.60 -11.19 -9.40
CA GLU A 63 -19.79 -10.12 -10.39
C GLU A 63 -19.98 -8.75 -9.73
N VAL A 64 -20.50 -8.72 -8.50
CA VAL A 64 -20.69 -7.47 -7.74
C VAL A 64 -19.34 -6.84 -7.41
N ASP A 65 -18.32 -7.64 -7.10
CA ASP A 65 -16.96 -7.17 -6.84
C ASP A 65 -16.30 -6.56 -8.08
N THR A 66 -16.65 -7.04 -9.27
CA THR A 66 -16.13 -6.56 -10.55
C THR A 66 -17.08 -5.64 -11.30
N ALA A 67 -18.12 -5.11 -10.65
CA ALA A 67 -19.10 -4.26 -11.32
C ALA A 67 -18.42 -3.06 -12.00
N GLN A 68 -18.83 -2.81 -13.25
CA GLN A 68 -18.13 -1.94 -14.20
C GLN A 68 -17.80 -0.53 -13.68
N PRO A 69 -18.67 0.19 -12.94
CA PRO A 69 -18.32 1.52 -12.43
C PRO A 69 -17.08 1.51 -11.53
N PHE A 70 -16.98 0.52 -10.64
CA PHE A 70 -15.84 0.37 -9.74
C PHE A 70 -14.57 -0.03 -10.47
N VAL A 71 -14.64 -1.05 -11.34
CA VAL A 71 -13.47 -1.53 -12.09
C VAL A 71 -12.93 -0.44 -13.02
N ARG A 72 -13.80 0.33 -13.68
CA ARG A 72 -13.39 1.46 -14.52
C ARG A 72 -12.71 2.55 -13.72
N ALA A 73 -13.29 2.92 -12.57
CA ALA A 73 -12.68 3.91 -11.69
C ALA A 73 -11.32 3.47 -11.15
N LEU A 74 -11.19 2.20 -10.73
CA LEU A 74 -9.92 1.65 -10.28
C LEU A 74 -8.87 1.61 -11.39
N ARG A 75 -9.26 1.25 -12.62
CA ARG A 75 -8.37 1.32 -13.80
C ARG A 75 -7.92 2.74 -14.12
N GLN A 76 -8.82 3.72 -14.00
CA GLN A 76 -8.50 5.13 -14.20
C GLN A 76 -7.54 5.63 -13.12
N LEU A 77 -7.83 5.34 -11.86
CA LEU A 77 -7.00 5.68 -10.71
C LEU A 77 -5.57 5.14 -10.87
N LYS A 78 -5.44 3.86 -11.24
CA LYS A 78 -4.16 3.16 -11.44
C LYS A 78 -3.22 3.86 -12.42
N ARG A 79 -3.74 4.60 -13.40
CA ARG A 79 -2.97 5.35 -14.40
C ARG A 79 -2.45 6.71 -13.90
N GLY A 80 -3.08 7.27 -12.87
CA GLY A 80 -2.68 8.56 -12.30
C GLY A 80 -1.40 8.46 -11.48
N LEU A 81 -0.81 9.62 -11.17
CA LEU A 81 0.33 9.70 -10.28
C LEU A 81 -0.10 9.47 -8.83
N PHE A 82 0.68 8.68 -8.08
CA PHE A 82 0.35 8.29 -6.72
C PHE A 82 0.27 9.50 -5.80
N TRP A 83 1.24 10.42 -5.90
CA TRP A 83 1.33 11.58 -5.04
C TRP A 83 0.16 12.57 -5.25
N GLU A 84 -0.30 12.76 -6.49
CA GLU A 84 -1.43 13.66 -6.79
C GLU A 84 -2.74 13.16 -6.19
N THR A 85 -2.84 11.85 -5.96
CA THR A 85 -4.05 11.22 -5.44
C THR A 85 -3.99 11.08 -3.92
N PHE A 86 -2.88 10.56 -3.40
CA PHE A 86 -2.78 10.10 -2.01
C PHE A 86 -1.83 10.91 -1.14
N LEU A 87 -0.91 11.70 -1.72
CA LEU A 87 0.14 12.43 -0.99
C LEU A 87 0.12 13.93 -1.32
N ARG A 88 -1.06 14.55 -1.35
CA ARG A 88 -1.22 15.96 -1.72
C ARG A 88 -0.57 16.91 -0.72
N GLU A 89 -0.59 16.54 0.56
CA GLU A 89 0.05 17.32 1.60
C GLU A 89 1.58 17.23 1.48
N PRO A 90 2.31 18.36 1.40
CA PRO A 90 3.75 18.35 1.20
C PRO A 90 4.53 17.54 2.24
N ASP A 91 4.08 17.57 3.50
CA ASP A 91 4.71 16.81 4.57
C ASP A 91 4.48 15.32 4.42
N LEU A 92 3.25 14.88 4.09
CA LEU A 92 2.97 13.48 3.81
C LEU A 92 3.83 12.96 2.65
N LEU A 93 4.00 13.74 1.58
CA LEU A 93 4.85 13.38 0.44
C LEU A 93 6.32 13.16 0.82
N ARG A 94 6.85 13.93 1.77
CA ARG A 94 8.26 13.79 2.23
C ARG A 94 8.51 12.49 3.01
N ARG A 95 7.45 11.93 3.62
CA ARG A 95 7.48 10.69 4.40
C ARG A 95 7.42 9.41 3.56
N TRP A 96 7.31 9.55 2.25
CA TRP A 96 7.27 8.45 1.30
C TRP A 96 8.49 8.50 0.37
N ARG A 97 9.05 7.33 0.12
CA ARG A 97 10.15 7.14 -0.82
C ARG A 97 9.85 5.99 -1.76
N PHE A 98 10.24 6.17 -3.02
CA PHE A 98 10.36 5.08 -3.97
C PHE A 98 11.79 5.07 -4.50
N THR A 99 12.42 3.91 -4.48
CA THR A 99 13.75 3.70 -5.03
C THR A 99 13.85 2.33 -5.67
N GLU A 100 14.91 2.13 -6.44
CA GLU A 100 15.38 0.80 -6.83
C GLU A 100 16.70 0.53 -6.10
N ILE A 101 16.83 -0.65 -5.49
CA ILE A 101 18.08 -1.07 -4.84
C ILE A 101 18.75 -2.16 -5.68
N THR A 102 20.05 -2.05 -5.85
CA THR A 102 20.84 -3.02 -6.61
C THR A 102 21.54 -3.97 -5.66
N ARG A 103 21.22 -5.28 -5.74
CA ARG A 103 21.85 -6.36 -4.97
C ARG A 103 21.60 -6.25 -3.45
N ARG A 104 21.78 -7.36 -2.72
CA ARG A 104 21.74 -7.48 -1.23
C ARG A 104 20.51 -6.88 -0.53
N ILE A 105 19.35 -7.49 -0.74
CA ILE A 105 18.12 -7.11 -0.01
C ILE A 105 18.15 -7.49 1.47
N ASP A 106 18.96 -8.48 1.84
CA ASP A 106 19.07 -9.12 3.16
C ASP A 106 19.83 -8.28 4.19
N HIS A 107 20.44 -7.18 3.77
CA HIS A 107 21.17 -6.26 4.65
C HIS A 107 20.74 -4.81 4.39
N PRO A 108 19.65 -4.33 5.04
CA PRO A 108 19.12 -2.98 4.84
C PRO A 108 20.16 -1.87 4.98
N SER A 109 21.06 -2.01 5.96
CA SER A 109 22.18 -1.07 6.18
C SER A 109 23.15 -0.93 5.01
N GLN A 110 23.14 -1.88 4.07
CA GLN A 110 23.98 -1.92 2.87
C GLN A 110 23.19 -1.62 1.59
N TRP A 111 21.90 -1.28 1.69
CA TRP A 111 21.11 -0.92 0.52
C TRP A 111 21.72 0.29 -0.17
N SER A 112 21.75 0.24 -1.49
CA SER A 112 22.26 1.29 -2.36
C SER A 112 21.39 1.42 -3.59
N ASP A 113 21.11 2.66 -3.97
CA ASP A 113 20.50 2.99 -5.25
C ASP A 113 21.52 2.91 -6.41
N SER A 114 21.07 3.22 -7.62
CA SER A 114 21.93 3.25 -8.82
C SER A 114 23.12 4.22 -8.73
N LEU A 115 23.15 5.11 -7.75
CA LEU A 115 24.21 6.09 -7.51
C LEU A 115 25.07 5.73 -6.29
N ASP A 116 24.99 4.48 -5.81
CA ASP A 116 25.69 3.97 -4.63
C ASP A 116 25.35 4.73 -3.33
N ARG A 117 24.11 5.21 -3.23
CA ARG A 117 23.63 5.94 -2.04
C ARG A 117 22.56 5.14 -1.31
N HIS A 118 22.66 5.13 0.01
CA HIS A 118 21.64 4.51 0.83
C HIS A 118 20.30 5.28 0.75
N PRO A 119 19.16 4.61 0.48
CA PRO A 119 17.87 5.27 0.19
C PRO A 119 17.32 6.23 1.24
N MET A 120 17.71 6.04 2.50
CA MET A 120 17.28 6.89 3.62
C MET A 120 18.23 8.05 3.93
N ARG A 121 19.37 8.16 3.23
CA ARG A 121 20.31 9.25 3.47
C ARG A 121 19.83 10.58 2.86
N PRO A 122 20.24 11.73 3.41
CA PRO A 122 19.98 13.03 2.80
C PRO A 122 20.50 13.07 1.36
N GLY A 123 19.69 13.60 0.44
CA GLY A 123 20.06 13.68 -0.99
C GLY A 123 20.07 12.34 -1.74
N ALA A 124 19.57 11.26 -1.12
CA ALA A 124 19.26 10.02 -1.84
C ALA A 124 18.14 10.25 -2.85
N ARG A 125 18.14 9.46 -3.92
CA ARG A 125 17.10 9.53 -4.94
C ARG A 125 15.75 9.13 -4.34
N ASN A 126 14.72 9.89 -4.68
CA ASN A 126 13.34 9.57 -4.31
C ASN A 126 12.43 9.82 -5.51
N ASP A 127 12.00 8.74 -6.13
CA ASP A 127 11.21 8.80 -7.35
C ASP A 127 9.70 8.71 -7.09
N ILE A 128 9.23 8.85 -5.84
CA ILE A 128 7.81 8.68 -5.49
C ILE A 128 6.89 9.57 -6.33
N ARG A 129 7.35 10.78 -6.70
CA ARG A 129 6.60 11.72 -7.54
C ARG A 129 6.40 11.25 -8.98
N ALA A 130 7.29 10.39 -9.48
CA ALA A 130 7.19 9.82 -10.82
C ALA A 130 6.36 8.53 -10.86
N GLN A 131 5.95 7.99 -9.71
CA GLN A 131 5.27 6.71 -9.66
C GLN A 131 3.77 6.83 -9.91
N THR A 132 3.26 5.92 -10.73
CA THR A 132 1.82 5.72 -10.88
C THR A 132 1.23 5.02 -9.66
N VAL A 133 -0.06 5.21 -9.44
CA VAL A 133 -0.81 4.46 -8.41
C VAL A 133 -0.65 2.96 -8.63
N GLU A 134 -0.70 2.48 -9.87
CA GLU A 134 -0.50 1.07 -10.18
C GLU A 134 0.86 0.56 -9.71
N ASN A 135 1.95 1.27 -9.99
CA ASN A 135 3.28 0.79 -9.63
C ASN A 135 3.42 0.70 -8.10
N VAL A 136 2.95 1.72 -7.38
CA VAL A 136 2.96 1.72 -5.91
C VAL A 136 2.12 0.58 -5.33
N LEU A 137 0.87 0.45 -5.75
CA LEU A 137 -0.03 -0.59 -5.25
C LEU A 137 0.46 -2.00 -5.57
N MET A 138 1.07 -2.23 -6.75
CA MET A 138 1.61 -3.53 -7.11
C MET A 138 2.87 -3.88 -6.32
N THR A 139 3.72 -2.89 -6.00
CA THR A 139 4.87 -3.10 -5.10
C THR A 139 4.41 -3.43 -3.68
N LEU A 140 3.45 -2.68 -3.12
CA LEU A 140 2.85 -2.99 -1.81
C LEU A 140 2.22 -4.38 -1.79
N ARG A 141 1.40 -4.70 -2.80
CA ARG A 141 0.75 -6.01 -2.95
C ARG A 141 1.77 -7.15 -2.99
N HIS A 142 2.83 -7.01 -3.80
CA HIS A 142 3.88 -8.02 -3.87
C HIS A 142 4.55 -8.24 -2.52
N ALA A 143 4.98 -7.14 -1.88
CA ALA A 143 5.64 -7.22 -0.57
C ALA A 143 4.74 -7.88 0.49
N LEU A 144 3.48 -7.49 0.58
CA LEU A 144 2.51 -8.06 1.52
C LEU A 144 2.21 -9.54 1.24
N ALA A 145 2.15 -9.94 -0.03
CA ALA A 145 1.88 -11.33 -0.41
C ALA A 145 3.02 -12.29 -0.04
N HIS A 146 4.26 -11.81 -0.12
CA HIS A 146 5.46 -12.62 0.12
C HIS A 146 6.09 -12.42 1.50
N GLY A 147 5.60 -11.47 2.28
CA GLY A 147 6.21 -11.09 3.55
C GLY A 147 7.51 -10.30 3.39
N ASN A 148 7.74 -9.71 2.21
CA ASN A 148 8.94 -8.92 1.91
C ASN A 148 8.79 -7.49 2.46
N VAL A 149 8.59 -7.39 3.77
CA VAL A 149 8.48 -6.14 4.51
C VAL A 149 9.62 -6.09 5.52
N VAL A 150 10.38 -5.00 5.49
CA VAL A 150 11.52 -4.78 6.37
C VAL A 150 11.20 -3.65 7.34
N TYR A 151 11.52 -3.85 8.61
CA TYR A 151 11.31 -2.85 9.66
C TYR A 151 12.59 -2.03 9.82
N LEU A 152 12.47 -0.71 9.64
CA LEU A 152 13.61 0.19 9.65
C LEU A 152 13.49 1.21 10.78
N ASN A 153 14.61 1.48 11.44
CA ASN A 153 14.77 2.62 12.34
C ASN A 153 14.99 3.94 11.56
N GLU A 154 15.28 5.03 12.26
CA GLU A 154 15.50 6.36 11.64
C GLU A 154 16.74 6.39 10.74
N GLU A 155 17.75 5.57 11.04
CA GLU A 155 18.97 5.44 10.26
C GLU A 155 18.81 4.59 8.99
N GLY A 156 17.71 3.83 8.90
CA GLY A 156 17.42 2.89 7.81
C GLY A 156 17.99 1.51 8.00
N ASP A 157 18.26 1.11 9.24
CA ASP A 157 18.73 -0.21 9.62
C ASP A 157 17.60 -1.05 10.22
N GLU A 158 17.68 -2.36 10.00
CA GLU A 158 16.91 -3.36 10.74
C GLU A 158 17.75 -3.86 11.91
N ALA A 159 17.30 -3.63 13.14
CA ALA A 159 18.05 -4.01 14.34
C ALA A 159 17.10 -4.47 15.46
N PRO A 160 17.29 -5.67 16.05
CA PRO A 160 16.47 -6.16 17.14
C PRO A 160 16.43 -5.18 18.33
N GLY A 161 15.23 -4.95 18.86
CA GLY A 161 15.01 -4.08 20.02
C GLY A 161 15.10 -2.57 19.74
N ARG A 162 15.31 -2.16 18.48
CA ARG A 162 15.21 -0.75 18.09
C ARG A 162 13.77 -0.40 17.72
N ARG A 163 13.40 0.85 17.99
CA ARG A 163 12.12 1.42 17.57
C ARG A 163 12.06 1.45 16.05
N VAL A 164 10.97 0.90 15.51
CA VAL A 164 10.64 1.03 14.10
C VAL A 164 10.09 2.44 13.87
N THR A 165 10.50 3.08 12.77
CA THR A 165 9.95 4.36 12.33
C THR A 165 9.49 4.31 10.88
N HIS A 166 10.03 3.38 10.11
CA HIS A 166 9.70 3.18 8.70
C HIS A 166 9.46 1.70 8.37
N MET A 167 8.58 1.48 7.40
CA MET A 167 8.42 0.20 6.72
C MET A 167 9.03 0.30 5.33
N ALA A 168 9.77 -0.73 4.92
CA ALA A 168 10.21 -0.91 3.55
C ALA A 168 9.51 -2.11 2.90
N PHE A 169 8.79 -1.86 1.81
CA PHE A 169 8.09 -2.87 1.01
C PHE A 169 8.94 -3.21 -0.21
N VAL A 170 9.42 -4.44 -0.28
CA VAL A 170 10.35 -4.90 -1.32
C VAL A 170 9.62 -5.77 -2.34
N ALA A 171 9.77 -5.42 -3.62
CA ALA A 171 9.28 -6.21 -4.73
C ALA A 171 10.35 -6.42 -5.78
N ASP A 172 10.32 -7.57 -6.45
CA ASP A 172 11.24 -7.86 -7.54
C ASP A 172 11.08 -6.82 -8.66
N GLY A 173 12.20 -6.50 -9.32
CA GLY A 173 12.22 -5.68 -10.51
C GLY A 173 11.54 -6.39 -11.68
N ARG A 174 10.89 -5.63 -12.56
CA ARG A 174 10.23 -6.19 -13.76
C ARG A 174 11.30 -6.55 -14.80
N GLY A 175 11.90 -7.73 -14.67
CA GLY A 175 12.92 -8.22 -15.61
C GLY A 175 14.29 -7.56 -15.46
N THR A 176 14.58 -7.03 -14.27
CA THR A 176 15.87 -6.42 -13.90
C THR A 176 16.41 -7.09 -12.64
N ASP A 177 17.73 -7.05 -12.43
CA ASP A 177 18.36 -7.54 -11.18
C ASP A 177 18.19 -6.57 -9.99
N ALA A 178 17.50 -5.45 -10.18
CA ALA A 178 17.18 -4.48 -9.13
C ALA A 178 15.85 -4.80 -8.46
N TYR A 179 15.72 -4.43 -7.18
CA TYR A 179 14.48 -4.53 -6.42
C TYR A 179 13.82 -3.17 -6.29
N ARG A 180 12.51 -3.11 -6.48
CA ARG A 180 11.71 -1.91 -6.22
C ARG A 180 11.40 -1.85 -4.74
N VAL A 181 11.67 -0.71 -4.12
CA VAL A 181 11.46 -0.50 -2.69
C VAL A 181 10.64 0.75 -2.46
N ILE A 182 9.55 0.59 -1.71
CA ILE A 182 8.83 1.71 -1.12
C ILE A 182 9.24 1.80 0.34
N ILE A 183 9.75 2.95 0.77
CA ILE A 183 10.04 3.22 2.19
C ILE A 183 9.06 4.29 2.66
N VAL A 184 8.38 4.05 3.77
CA VAL A 184 7.35 4.94 4.28
C VAL A 184 7.34 4.98 5.80
N GLU A 185 7.18 6.17 6.38
CA GLU A 185 6.97 6.32 7.81
C GLU A 185 5.67 5.63 8.27
N GLU A 186 5.68 5.06 9.47
CA GLU A 186 4.52 4.33 10.03
C GLU A 186 3.21 5.13 9.98
N ALA A 187 3.24 6.38 10.46
CA ALA A 187 2.07 7.25 10.49
C ALA A 187 1.59 7.60 9.07
N ALA A 188 2.51 7.88 8.16
CA ALA A 188 2.21 8.20 6.77
C ALA A 188 1.55 7.03 6.02
N PHE A 189 1.95 5.79 6.33
CA PHE A 189 1.32 4.61 5.78
C PHE A 189 -0.10 4.45 6.30
N VAL A 190 -0.33 4.63 7.60
CA VAL A 190 -1.68 4.58 8.20
C VAL A 190 -2.60 5.64 7.59
N GLU A 191 -2.12 6.87 7.40
CA GLU A 191 -2.86 7.93 6.70
C GLU A 191 -3.26 7.50 5.29
N PHE A 192 -2.33 6.91 4.52
CA PHE A 192 -2.65 6.36 3.20
C PHE A 192 -3.72 5.26 3.27
N LEU A 193 -3.65 4.31 4.21
CA LEU A 193 -4.65 3.25 4.35
C LEU A 193 -6.06 3.84 4.61
N LYS A 194 -6.13 4.93 5.39
CA LYS A 194 -7.39 5.64 5.64
C LYS A 194 -7.96 6.25 4.36
N VAL A 195 -7.13 7.01 3.63
CA VAL A 195 -7.55 7.66 2.37
C VAL A 195 -7.93 6.62 1.30
N TRP A 196 -7.17 5.53 1.20
CA TRP A 196 -7.49 4.42 0.30
C TRP A 196 -8.84 3.78 0.63
N ALA A 197 -9.11 3.52 1.91
CA ALA A 197 -10.40 2.96 2.31
C ALA A 197 -11.57 3.91 2.04
N ASP A 198 -11.38 5.22 2.23
CA ASP A 198 -12.41 6.23 1.90
C ASP A 198 -12.68 6.28 0.40
N TRP A 199 -11.62 6.20 -0.42
CA TRP A 199 -11.78 6.13 -1.87
C TRP A 199 -12.59 4.90 -2.28
N LEU A 200 -12.29 3.72 -1.71
CA LEU A 200 -13.07 2.50 -1.96
C LEU A 200 -14.51 2.62 -1.47
N ALA A 201 -14.73 3.29 -0.34
CA ALA A 201 -16.05 3.49 0.24
C ALA A 201 -16.99 4.29 -0.68
N GLY A 202 -16.45 5.19 -1.50
CA GLY A 202 -17.22 5.94 -2.51
C GLY A 202 -17.89 5.06 -3.57
N TYR A 203 -17.52 3.77 -3.67
CA TYR A 203 -18.14 2.81 -4.59
C TYR A 203 -19.06 1.81 -3.88
N ASN A 204 -19.36 2.03 -2.60
CA ASN A 204 -20.44 1.29 -1.96
C ASN A 204 -21.75 1.83 -2.50
N ILE A 205 -22.41 1.07 -3.39
CA ILE A 205 -23.73 1.44 -3.87
C ILE A 205 -24.68 1.33 -2.69
N ASP A 206 -25.47 2.38 -2.47
CA ASP A 206 -26.50 2.40 -1.45
C ASP A 206 -27.43 1.19 -1.64
N SER A 207 -27.49 0.31 -0.65
CA SER A 207 -28.34 -0.89 -0.67
C SER A 207 -29.83 -0.54 -0.74
N SER A 208 -30.19 0.72 -0.46
CA SER A 208 -31.53 1.27 -0.62
C SER A 208 -32.01 1.31 -2.09
N LEU A 209 -31.11 1.32 -3.08
CA LEU A 209 -31.49 1.29 -4.50
C LEU A 209 -31.85 -0.11 -5.03
N ARG A 210 -31.71 -1.16 -4.22
CA ARG A 210 -32.09 -2.54 -4.60
C ARG A 210 -33.49 -2.96 -4.17
N HIS A 211 -34.13 -2.22 -3.25
CA HIS A 211 -35.49 -2.54 -2.78
C HIS A 211 -36.60 -1.78 -3.55
N ALA A 212 -36.24 -1.08 -4.63
CA ALA A 212 -37.17 -0.31 -5.46
C ALA A 212 -37.30 -0.86 -6.90
N ALA A 213 -36.92 -2.11 -7.14
CA ALA A 213 -37.10 -2.81 -8.43
C ALA A 213 -37.90 -4.10 -8.24
#